data_AF-A0A4Y7U6R3-F1
#
_entry.id   AF-A0A4Y7U6R3-F1
#
_cell.length_a   1.000
_cell.length_b   1.000
_cell.length_c   1.000
_cell.angle_alpha   90.00
_cell.angle_beta   90.00
_cell.angle_gamma   90.00
#
_symmetry.space_group_name_H-M   'P 1'
#
loop_
_entity.id
_entity.type
_entity.pdbx_description
1 polymer ?
#
loop_
_entity_poly.entity_id
_entity_poly.type
_entity_poly.pdbx_seq_one_letter_code
_entity_poly.pdbx_strand_id
1 'polypeptide(L)'
;MNSVIHSQISVRKRGGVIEDYLKIHDLMDNTKELCSDNRHRILHTMWGIKRVIIPIFGHPIINSDNKVVNVKDLCEQDHILPDYLNRFIPTLSDFVSCIDNSGASQYNFKEFAENYQNDKELMELLLSPLAVTGLEKSLLITHNSWFINEIVPKVLNREIEIKDFTITPADLFNNMQFKLWMDNGSVYPESCKFTLGRVVG
;
A
#
# COMPACT_ATOMS: atom_id res chain seq x y z
N MET A 1 -12.32 0.12 8.10
CA MET A 1 -12.24 0.06 9.59
C MET A 1 -11.19 1.08 10.06
N ASN A 2 -10.95 1.29 11.36
CA ASN A 2 -9.83 2.14 11.82
C ASN A 2 -8.71 1.27 12.43
N SER A 3 -7.51 1.82 12.56
CA SER A 3 -6.33 1.08 13.02
C SER A 3 -6.50 0.43 14.38
N VAL A 4 -7.20 1.10 15.32
CA VAL A 4 -7.48 0.56 16.66
C VAL A 4 -8.32 -0.71 16.59
N ILE A 5 -9.35 -0.75 15.74
CA ILE A 5 -10.18 -1.95 15.56
C ILE A 5 -9.35 -3.08 14.91
N HIS A 6 -8.47 -2.77 13.95
CA HIS A 6 -7.54 -3.78 13.41
C HIS A 6 -6.57 -4.30 14.48
N SER A 7 -6.01 -3.43 15.33
CA SER A 7 -5.19 -3.86 16.46
C SER A 7 -5.94 -4.78 17.41
N GLN A 8 -7.24 -4.56 17.65
CA GLN A 8 -8.06 -5.48 18.44
C GLN A 8 -8.24 -6.86 17.77
N ILE A 9 -8.27 -6.92 16.43
CA ILE A 9 -8.25 -8.20 15.70
C ILE A 9 -6.90 -8.88 15.92
N SER A 10 -5.79 -8.14 15.80
CA SER A 10 -4.43 -8.64 16.05
C SER A 10 -4.26 -9.16 17.48
N VAL A 11 -4.71 -8.42 18.50
CA VAL A 11 -4.69 -8.87 19.90
C VAL A 11 -5.47 -10.17 20.09
N ARG A 12 -6.68 -10.26 19.52
CA ARG A 12 -7.50 -11.49 19.65
C ARG A 12 -6.84 -12.70 19.00
N LYS A 13 -6.13 -12.53 17.89
CA LYS A 13 -5.50 -13.64 17.16
C LYS A 13 -4.09 -13.96 17.64
N ARG A 14 -3.35 -12.97 18.13
CA ARG A 14 -1.90 -13.04 18.35
C ARG A 14 -1.48 -12.77 19.80
N GLY A 15 -2.39 -12.35 20.69
CA GLY A 15 -2.10 -11.93 22.05
C GLY A 15 -1.51 -10.52 22.12
N GLY A 16 -0.86 -10.17 23.23
CA GLY A 16 -0.26 -8.85 23.44
C GLY A 16 -1.29 -7.74 23.66
N VAL A 17 -0.89 -6.52 23.37
CA VAL A 17 -1.70 -5.30 23.54
C VAL A 17 -1.84 -4.52 22.23
N ILE A 18 -2.73 -3.51 22.20
CA ILE A 18 -3.02 -2.74 20.99
C ILE A 18 -1.76 -2.04 20.45
N GLU A 19 -0.93 -1.55 21.36
CA GLU A 19 0.30 -0.79 21.09
C GLU A 19 1.33 -1.60 20.32
N ASP A 20 1.32 -2.93 20.45
CA ASP A 20 2.20 -3.84 19.71
C ASP A 20 1.95 -3.78 18.19
N TYR A 21 0.72 -3.43 17.78
CA TYR A 21 0.25 -3.56 16.40
C TYR A 21 -0.18 -2.24 15.76
N LEU A 22 -0.48 -1.23 16.57
CA LEU A 22 -1.10 0.01 16.13
C LEU A 22 -0.30 0.71 15.01
N LYS A 23 1.02 0.82 15.16
CA LYS A 23 1.89 1.48 14.17
C LYS A 23 1.84 0.81 12.79
N ILE A 24 1.70 -0.52 12.75
CA ILE A 24 1.62 -1.27 11.48
C ILE A 24 0.28 -1.00 10.80
N HIS A 25 -0.82 -1.06 11.56
CA HIS A 25 -2.15 -0.77 11.03
C HIS A 25 -2.31 0.70 10.63
N ASP A 26 -1.76 1.64 11.39
CA ASP A 26 -1.73 3.06 11.04
C ASP A 26 -0.97 3.30 9.73
N LEU A 27 0.19 2.66 9.53
CA LEU A 27 0.94 2.80 8.28
C LEU A 27 0.19 2.20 7.08
N MET A 28 -0.46 1.05 7.25
CA MET A 28 -1.28 0.44 6.20
C MET A 28 -2.42 1.35 5.73
N ASP A 29 -2.97 2.14 6.66
CA ASP A 29 -4.05 3.09 6.44
C ASP A 29 -3.58 4.54 6.18
N ASN A 30 -2.28 4.81 6.18
CA ASN A 30 -1.73 6.18 6.13
C ASN A 30 -2.24 6.99 4.94
N THR A 31 -2.49 6.34 3.80
CA THR A 31 -3.06 6.94 2.59
C THR A 31 -4.47 7.52 2.76
N LYS A 32 -5.17 7.26 3.88
CA LYS A 32 -6.44 7.93 4.21
C LYS A 32 -6.28 9.46 4.32
N GLU A 33 -5.07 9.95 4.59
CA GLU A 33 -4.78 11.39 4.57
C GLU A 33 -4.80 11.97 3.15
N LEU A 34 -4.59 11.13 2.12
CA LEU A 34 -4.51 11.52 0.71
C LEU A 34 -5.85 11.34 -0.02
N CYS A 35 -6.62 10.32 0.38
CA CYS A 35 -7.92 9.99 -0.19
C CYS A 35 -8.82 9.42 0.91
N SER A 36 -9.95 10.08 1.17
CA SER A 36 -10.85 9.69 2.28
C SER A 36 -11.76 8.51 1.97
N ASP A 37 -11.89 8.12 0.71
CA ASP A 37 -12.65 6.93 0.29
C ASP A 37 -11.76 5.70 0.09
N ASN A 38 -12.38 4.53 -0.10
CA ASN A 38 -11.70 3.22 -0.17
C ASN A 38 -10.67 3.05 -1.31
N ARG A 39 -10.52 4.00 -2.25
CA ARG A 39 -9.39 4.03 -3.20
C ARG A 39 -8.05 4.13 -2.48
N HIS A 40 -8.01 4.66 -1.26
CA HIS A 40 -6.79 4.81 -0.46
C HIS A 40 -6.05 3.48 -0.23
N ARG A 41 -6.73 2.33 -0.33
CA ARG A 41 -6.21 0.99 -0.01
C ARG A 41 -5.10 0.46 -0.94
N ILE A 42 -4.34 1.31 -1.62
CA ILE A 42 -3.20 0.94 -2.48
C ILE A 42 -2.11 0.13 -1.74
N LEU A 43 -1.91 0.39 -0.43
CA LEU A 43 -0.99 -0.39 0.42
C LEU A 43 -1.60 -1.74 0.85
N HIS A 44 -2.89 -1.97 0.63
CA HIS A 44 -3.58 -3.23 0.94
C HIS A 44 -3.34 -4.28 -0.14
N THR A 45 -2.11 -4.40 -0.59
CA THR A 45 -1.67 -5.30 -1.66
C THR A 45 -0.38 -5.99 -1.22
N MET A 46 -0.03 -7.11 -1.86
CA MET A 46 1.27 -7.76 -1.63
C MET A 46 2.45 -6.83 -1.91
N TRP A 47 2.28 -5.88 -2.84
CA TRP A 47 3.29 -4.86 -3.11
C TRP A 47 3.48 -3.95 -1.90
N GLY A 48 2.40 -3.41 -1.32
CA GLY A 48 2.47 -2.56 -0.13
C GLY A 48 3.13 -3.27 1.05
N ILE A 49 2.75 -4.53 1.32
CA ILE A 49 3.37 -5.31 2.40
C ILE A 49 4.88 -5.50 2.16
N LYS A 50 5.27 -5.96 0.97
CA LYS A 50 6.66 -6.35 0.69
C LYS A 50 7.60 -5.17 0.45
N ARG A 51 7.11 -4.10 -0.18
CA ARG A 51 7.92 -2.93 -0.57
C ARG A 51 7.89 -1.81 0.46
N VAL A 52 6.89 -1.76 1.34
CA VAL A 52 6.72 -0.69 2.33
C VAL A 52 6.75 -1.24 3.75
N ILE A 53 5.82 -2.13 4.12
CA ILE A 53 5.63 -2.51 5.53
C ILE A 53 6.80 -3.35 6.08
N ILE A 54 7.17 -4.43 5.39
CA ILE A 54 8.25 -5.32 5.84
C ILE A 54 9.59 -4.60 5.96
N PRO A 55 10.02 -3.74 5.00
CA PRO A 55 11.24 -2.96 5.17
C PRO A 55 11.26 -2.06 6.42
N ILE A 56 10.10 -1.58 6.88
CA ILE A 56 9.99 -0.67 8.02
C ILE A 56 9.96 -1.44 9.35
N PHE A 57 9.20 -2.53 9.43
CA PHE A 57 8.96 -3.24 10.70
C PHE A 57 9.70 -4.56 10.85
N GLY A 58 10.31 -5.07 9.78
CA GLY A 58 10.94 -6.38 9.73
C GLY A 58 9.96 -7.51 9.38
N HIS A 59 10.50 -8.74 9.35
CA HIS A 59 9.73 -9.94 8.97
C HIS A 59 8.93 -10.51 10.15
N PRO A 60 9.54 -10.76 11.32
CA PRO A 60 8.80 -10.92 12.56
C PRO A 60 8.94 -9.70 13.47
N ILE A 61 7.91 -9.46 14.26
CA ILE A 61 7.99 -8.69 15.50
C ILE A 61 7.81 -9.63 16.70
N ILE A 62 8.25 -9.18 17.87
CA ILE A 62 7.94 -9.83 19.16
C ILE A 62 7.00 -8.90 19.90
N ASN A 63 5.81 -9.38 20.25
CA ASN A 63 4.82 -8.59 21.00
C ASN A 63 5.11 -8.60 22.51
N SER A 64 4.33 -7.87 23.31
CA SER A 64 4.51 -7.79 24.76
C SER A 64 4.31 -9.12 25.50
N ASP A 65 3.65 -10.10 24.87
CA ASP A 65 3.46 -11.47 25.38
C ASP A 65 4.64 -12.40 25.01
N ASN A 66 5.73 -11.88 24.46
CA ASN A 66 6.88 -12.65 23.93
C ASN A 66 6.51 -13.61 22.79
N LYS A 67 5.42 -13.33 22.05
CA LYS A 67 5.02 -14.12 20.89
C LYS A 67 5.65 -13.54 19.64
N VAL A 68 6.22 -14.43 18.83
CA VAL A 68 6.74 -14.10 17.50
C VAL A 68 5.56 -13.96 16.54
N VAL A 69 5.40 -12.78 15.95
CA VAL A 69 4.33 -12.44 15.02
C VAL A 69 4.93 -12.13 13.66
N ASN A 70 4.56 -12.90 12.64
CA ASN A 70 4.92 -12.61 11.26
C ASN A 70 4.15 -11.37 10.75
N VAL A 71 4.87 -10.34 10.32
CA VAL A 71 4.31 -9.06 9.87
C VAL A 71 3.48 -9.21 8.59
N LYS A 72 3.92 -10.06 7.65
CA LYS A 72 3.15 -10.36 6.43
C LYS A 72 1.79 -10.94 6.81
N ASP A 73 1.77 -11.98 7.65
CA ASP A 73 0.53 -12.65 8.03
C ASP A 73 -0.40 -11.74 8.84
N LEU A 74 0.16 -10.83 9.65
CA LEU A 74 -0.59 -9.77 10.34
C LEU A 74 -1.28 -8.84 9.34
N CYS A 75 -0.54 -8.34 8.36
CA CYS A 75 -1.09 -7.43 7.36
C CYS A 75 -2.19 -8.11 6.53
N GLU A 76 -1.96 -9.35 6.11
CA GLU A 76 -2.91 -10.13 5.33
C GLU A 76 -4.18 -10.44 6.11
N GLN A 77 -4.04 -11.10 7.27
CA GLN A 77 -5.17 -11.73 7.96
C GLN A 77 -5.91 -10.77 8.89
N ASP A 78 -5.26 -9.72 9.39
CA ASP A 78 -5.81 -8.88 10.47
C ASP A 78 -6.14 -7.47 9.97
N HIS A 79 -5.56 -7.07 8.84
CA HIS A 79 -5.82 -5.79 8.21
C HIS A 79 -6.57 -5.94 6.89
N ILE A 80 -5.91 -6.49 5.86
CA ILE A 80 -6.44 -6.50 4.48
C ILE A 80 -7.69 -7.37 4.37
N LEU A 81 -7.61 -8.65 4.78
CA LEU A 81 -8.75 -9.56 4.64
C LEU A 81 -10.00 -9.05 5.36
N PRO A 82 -9.95 -8.62 6.64
CA PRO A 82 -11.10 -8.04 7.32
C PRO A 82 -11.73 -6.85 6.58
N ASP A 83 -10.91 -6.00 5.96
CA ASP A 83 -11.37 -4.84 5.19
C ASP A 83 -12.06 -5.23 3.86
N TYR A 84 -11.87 -6.46 3.38
CA TYR A 84 -12.56 -7.04 2.21
C TYR A 84 -13.46 -8.23 2.59
N LEU A 85 -14.04 -8.21 3.80
CA LEU A 85 -14.95 -9.25 4.31
C LEU A 85 -14.36 -10.68 4.28
N ASN A 86 -13.05 -10.79 4.41
CA ASN A 86 -12.25 -12.02 4.31
C ASN A 86 -12.42 -12.75 2.97
N ARG A 87 -12.70 -12.03 1.88
CA ARG A 87 -12.99 -12.62 0.57
C ARG A 87 -11.77 -12.74 -0.34
N PHE A 88 -10.87 -11.77 -0.31
CA PHE A 88 -9.70 -11.70 -1.18
C PHE A 88 -8.67 -10.67 -0.70
N ILE A 89 -7.48 -10.72 -1.31
CA ILE A 89 -6.45 -9.68 -1.22
C ILE A 89 -6.27 -9.11 -2.62
N PRO A 90 -6.51 -7.80 -2.87
CA PRO A 90 -6.33 -7.23 -4.19
C PRO A 90 -4.85 -7.18 -4.58
N THR A 91 -4.61 -7.22 -5.88
CA THR A 91 -3.28 -7.01 -6.46
C THR A 91 -3.04 -5.53 -6.74
N LEU A 92 -1.78 -5.13 -6.88
CA LEU A 92 -1.46 -3.77 -7.34
C LEU A 92 -2.08 -3.50 -8.72
N SER A 93 -2.11 -4.51 -9.60
CA SER A 93 -2.70 -4.41 -10.94
C SER A 93 -4.21 -4.11 -10.90
N ASP A 94 -4.95 -4.58 -9.89
CA ASP A 94 -6.38 -4.25 -9.76
C ASP A 94 -6.58 -2.75 -9.57
N PHE A 95 -5.78 -2.12 -8.70
CA PHE A 95 -5.80 -0.66 -8.50
C PHE A 95 -5.33 0.10 -9.74
N VAL A 96 -4.20 -0.32 -10.33
CA VAL A 96 -3.62 0.34 -11.50
C VAL A 96 -4.56 0.26 -12.72
N SER A 97 -5.32 -0.83 -12.87
CA SER A 97 -6.34 -0.95 -13.92
C SER A 97 -7.44 0.11 -13.82
N CYS A 98 -7.66 0.67 -12.62
CA CYS A 98 -8.66 1.69 -12.36
C CYS A 98 -8.15 3.12 -12.60
N ILE A 99 -6.85 3.31 -12.85
CA ILE A 99 -6.26 4.60 -13.20
C ILE A 99 -6.50 4.87 -14.68
N ASP A 100 -7.01 6.04 -15.03
CA ASP A 100 -7.19 6.46 -16.42
C ASP A 100 -5.84 6.61 -17.13
N ASN A 101 -5.77 6.10 -18.36
CA ASN A 101 -4.59 6.22 -19.21
C ASN A 101 -4.35 7.67 -19.64
N SER A 102 -5.41 8.44 -19.87
CA SER A 102 -5.29 9.84 -20.28
C SER A 102 -4.60 10.67 -19.19
N GLY A 103 -5.00 10.44 -17.95
CA GLY A 103 -4.47 11.10 -16.76
C GLY A 103 -3.00 10.84 -16.47
N ALA A 104 -2.48 9.66 -16.79
CA ALA A 104 -1.06 9.35 -16.54
C ALA A 104 -0.14 9.84 -17.67
N SER A 105 -0.65 9.91 -18.91
CA SER A 105 0.13 10.27 -20.10
C SER A 105 0.65 11.72 -20.11
N GLN A 106 0.09 12.58 -19.25
CA GLN A 106 0.51 13.97 -19.10
C GLN A 106 1.74 14.17 -18.22
N TYR A 107 2.20 13.13 -17.51
CA TYR A 107 3.32 13.22 -16.58
C TYR A 107 4.61 12.67 -17.18
N ASN A 108 5.71 13.37 -16.94
CA ASN A 108 7.04 12.93 -17.33
C ASN A 108 7.71 12.14 -16.18
N PHE A 109 7.35 10.86 -16.04
CA PHE A 109 7.94 9.99 -15.02
C PHE A 109 9.46 9.84 -15.17
N LYS A 110 9.96 9.93 -16.40
CA LYS A 110 11.40 9.83 -16.67
C LYS A 110 12.15 11.01 -16.07
N GLU A 111 11.67 12.23 -16.31
CA GLU A 111 12.26 13.44 -15.72
C GLU A 111 12.18 13.41 -14.19
N PHE A 112 11.08 12.93 -13.62
CA PHE A 112 10.98 12.72 -12.17
C PHE A 112 12.08 11.76 -11.68
N ALA A 113 12.23 10.60 -12.34
CA ALA A 113 13.21 9.58 -12.01
C ALA A 113 14.67 10.04 -12.21
N GLU A 114 14.95 10.90 -13.18
CA GLU A 114 16.28 11.46 -13.45
C GLU A 114 16.85 12.22 -12.25
N ASN A 115 16.00 12.81 -11.40
CA ASN A 115 16.40 13.46 -10.15
C ASN A 115 17.02 12.48 -9.14
N TYR A 116 16.67 11.19 -9.24
CA TYR A 116 17.02 10.14 -8.28
C TYR A 116 17.92 9.06 -8.87
N GLN A 117 18.31 9.18 -10.14
CA GLN A 117 19.01 8.13 -10.91
C GLN A 117 20.30 7.59 -10.27
N ASN A 118 20.95 8.38 -9.42
CA ASN A 118 22.19 8.01 -8.75
C ASN A 118 21.96 7.17 -7.47
N ASP A 119 20.73 7.16 -6.94
CA ASP A 119 20.32 6.33 -5.81
C ASP A 119 19.64 5.04 -6.30
N LYS A 120 20.42 3.97 -6.43
CA LYS A 120 19.95 2.70 -7.00
C LYS A 120 18.84 2.06 -6.17
N GLU A 121 18.91 2.15 -4.85
CA GLU A 121 17.89 1.56 -3.95
C GLU A 121 16.58 2.31 -4.06
N LEU A 122 16.64 3.64 -4.06
CA LEU A 122 15.47 4.48 -4.27
C LEU A 122 14.87 4.23 -5.65
N MET A 123 15.70 4.14 -6.70
CA MET A 123 15.22 3.85 -8.05
C MET A 123 14.54 2.48 -8.16
N GLU A 124 15.05 1.45 -7.49
CA GLU A 124 14.39 0.15 -7.44
C GLU A 124 13.00 0.24 -6.80
N LEU A 125 12.89 0.99 -5.69
CA LEU A 125 11.62 1.20 -4.99
C LEU A 125 10.64 2.02 -5.85
N LEU A 126 11.11 3.13 -6.43
CA LEU A 126 10.31 4.01 -7.29
C LEU A 126 9.77 3.28 -8.52
N LEU A 127 10.60 2.46 -9.18
CA LEU A 127 10.20 1.70 -10.36
C LEU A 127 9.44 0.41 -10.05
N SER A 128 9.30 0.04 -8.78
CA SER A 128 8.67 -1.22 -8.39
C SER A 128 7.20 -1.38 -8.82
N PRO A 129 6.33 -0.35 -8.87
CA PRO A 129 4.99 -0.49 -9.43
C PRO A 129 5.02 -0.84 -10.91
N LEU A 130 5.93 -0.23 -11.69
CA LEU A 130 6.10 -0.52 -13.10
C LEU A 130 6.61 -1.96 -13.29
N ALA A 131 7.57 -2.40 -12.49
CA ALA A 131 8.08 -3.77 -12.55
C ALA A 131 6.99 -4.82 -12.26
N VAL A 132 6.05 -4.52 -11.36
CA VAL A 132 4.95 -5.43 -10.99
C VAL A 132 3.81 -5.43 -11.99
N THR A 133 3.48 -4.26 -12.58
CA THR A 133 2.27 -4.10 -13.40
C THR A 133 2.53 -4.02 -14.89
N GLY A 134 3.75 -3.66 -15.31
CA GLY A 134 4.10 -3.39 -16.70
C GLY A 134 3.51 -2.10 -17.26
N LEU A 135 2.91 -1.23 -16.43
CA LEU A 135 2.19 -0.04 -16.87
C LEU A 135 2.80 1.23 -16.27
N GLU A 136 3.18 2.20 -17.10
CA GLU A 136 3.79 3.47 -16.64
C GLU A 136 2.90 4.25 -15.68
N LYS A 137 1.57 4.22 -15.89
CA LYS A 137 0.61 4.87 -14.99
C LYS A 137 0.67 4.39 -13.54
N SER A 138 1.24 3.22 -13.28
CA SER A 138 1.48 2.73 -11.92
C SER A 138 2.51 3.58 -11.16
N LEU A 139 3.37 4.31 -11.87
CA LEU A 139 4.39 5.18 -11.28
C LEU A 139 3.77 6.38 -10.55
N LEU A 140 2.51 6.74 -10.80
CA LEU A 140 1.76 7.71 -9.98
C LEU A 140 1.73 7.32 -8.48
N ILE A 141 1.89 6.04 -8.16
CA ILE A 141 1.91 5.54 -6.78
C ILE A 141 3.18 5.99 -6.04
N THR A 142 4.31 6.04 -6.73
CA THR A 142 5.64 6.26 -6.13
C THR A 142 6.30 7.57 -6.52
N HIS A 143 5.94 8.14 -7.67
CA HIS A 143 6.51 9.37 -8.19
C HIS A 143 5.66 10.55 -7.77
N ASN A 144 5.49 10.77 -6.47
CA ASN A 144 4.75 11.89 -5.92
C ASN A 144 5.35 12.34 -4.59
N SER A 145 4.97 13.54 -4.13
CA SER A 145 5.53 14.12 -2.90
C SER A 145 5.29 13.28 -1.65
N TRP A 146 4.12 12.64 -1.49
CA TRP A 146 3.86 11.78 -0.33
C TRP A 146 4.82 10.59 -0.31
N PHE A 147 5.00 9.90 -1.43
CA PHE A 147 5.87 8.73 -1.43
C PHE A 147 7.33 9.11 -1.12
N ILE A 148 7.82 10.22 -1.70
CA ILE A 148 9.18 10.72 -1.45
C ILE A 148 9.38 11.24 -0.02
N ASN A 149 8.39 11.94 0.57
CA ASN A 149 8.58 12.60 1.86
C ASN A 149 8.01 11.81 3.06
N GLU A 150 7.15 10.81 2.83
CA GLU A 150 6.51 10.03 3.91
C GLU A 150 6.97 8.56 3.90
N ILE A 151 7.06 7.92 2.72
CA ILE A 151 7.40 6.49 2.62
C ILE A 151 8.92 6.26 2.53
N VAL A 152 9.59 6.95 1.60
CA VAL A 152 11.03 6.78 1.35
C VAL A 152 11.89 7.00 2.61
N PRO A 153 11.63 8.02 3.47
CA PRO A 153 12.40 8.20 4.70
C PRO A 153 12.26 7.02 5.66
N LYS A 154 11.08 6.38 5.71
CA LYS A 154 10.83 5.22 6.59
C LYS A 154 11.46 3.94 6.03
N VAL A 155 11.40 3.74 4.72
CA VAL A 155 11.89 2.51 4.06
C VAL A 155 13.41 2.52 3.87
N LEU A 156 13.97 3.66 3.46
CA LEU A 156 15.36 3.78 3.02
C LEU A 156 16.19 4.74 3.88
N ASN A 157 15.64 5.29 4.98
CA ASN A 157 16.35 6.22 5.85
C ASN A 157 16.96 7.42 5.09
N ARG A 158 16.18 8.01 4.17
CA ARG A 158 16.54 9.22 3.42
C ARG A 158 15.92 10.46 4.07
N GLU A 159 16.48 11.63 3.77
CA GLU A 159 15.97 12.91 4.25
C GLU A 159 14.71 13.33 3.48
N ILE A 160 13.86 14.13 4.14
CA ILE A 160 12.68 14.76 3.54
C ILE A 160 13.14 15.93 2.67
N GLU A 161 12.50 16.11 1.51
CA GLU A 161 12.81 17.20 0.59
C GLU A 161 11.85 18.38 0.74
N ILE A 162 12.41 19.60 0.83
CA ILE A 162 11.66 20.85 0.80
C ILE A 162 11.73 21.43 -0.61
N LYS A 163 10.80 21.03 -1.47
CA LYS A 163 10.64 21.55 -2.85
C LYS A 163 9.20 21.35 -3.34
N ASP A 164 8.86 22.04 -4.42
CA ASP A 164 7.65 21.75 -5.18
C ASP A 164 7.86 20.48 -6.02
N PHE A 165 6.89 19.57 -5.98
CA PHE A 165 6.87 18.35 -6.79
C PHE A 165 5.91 18.52 -7.97
N THR A 166 6.31 18.04 -9.14
CA THR A 166 5.51 18.11 -10.37
C THR A 166 4.33 17.13 -10.37
N ILE A 167 4.39 16.10 -9.53
CA ILE A 167 3.34 15.09 -9.37
C ILE A 167 2.97 15.05 -7.89
N THR A 168 1.68 15.17 -7.62
CA THR A 168 1.10 15.20 -6.28
C THR A 168 0.35 13.90 -5.99
N PRO A 169 0.06 13.59 -4.71
CA PRO A 169 -0.78 12.46 -4.37
C PRO A 169 -2.21 12.57 -4.90
N ALA A 170 -2.71 13.81 -5.09
CA ALA A 170 -4.01 14.05 -5.69
C ALA A 170 -4.07 13.54 -7.14
N ASP A 171 -2.96 13.60 -7.88
CA ASP A 171 -2.88 13.12 -9.26
C ASP A 171 -3.09 11.61 -9.36
N LEU A 172 -2.67 10.84 -8.35
CA LEU A 172 -2.97 9.41 -8.28
C LEU A 172 -4.48 9.18 -8.13
N PHE A 173 -5.11 9.80 -7.14
CA PHE A 173 -6.49 9.49 -6.78
C PHE A 173 -7.51 10.16 -7.70
N ASN A 174 -7.26 11.38 -8.20
CA ASN A 174 -8.14 12.05 -9.17
C ASN A 174 -8.24 11.27 -10.49
N ASN A 175 -7.17 10.56 -10.87
CA ASN A 175 -7.16 9.71 -12.05
C ASN A 175 -7.62 8.28 -11.77
N MET A 176 -7.88 7.91 -10.52
CA MET A 176 -8.35 6.56 -10.14
C MET A 176 -9.87 6.51 -9.99
N GLN A 177 -10.50 5.70 -10.83
CA GLN A 177 -11.92 5.43 -10.77
C GLN A 177 -12.27 4.50 -9.60
N PHE A 178 -13.25 4.89 -8.80
CA PHE A 178 -13.79 4.03 -7.75
C PHE A 178 -14.45 2.78 -8.35
N LYS A 179 -14.23 1.61 -7.75
CA LYS A 179 -14.87 0.35 -8.14
C LYS A 179 -15.52 -0.32 -6.93
N LEU A 180 -16.62 -1.03 -7.17
CA LEU A 180 -17.38 -1.69 -6.09
C LEU A 180 -16.57 -2.72 -5.29
N TRP A 181 -15.51 -3.31 -5.85
CA TRP A 181 -14.65 -4.22 -5.08
C TRP A 181 -13.82 -3.47 -4.02
N MET A 182 -13.53 -2.19 -4.23
CA MET A 182 -12.89 -1.33 -3.23
C MET A 182 -13.83 -1.08 -2.05
N ASP A 183 -15.14 -1.06 -2.30
CA ASP A 183 -16.16 -0.88 -1.27
C ASP A 183 -16.33 -2.14 -0.42
N ASN A 184 -15.41 -2.32 0.52
CA ASN A 184 -15.39 -3.43 1.47
C ASN A 184 -15.54 -4.81 0.81
N GLY A 185 -15.04 -4.95 -0.42
CA GLY A 185 -15.14 -6.19 -1.17
C GLY A 185 -16.54 -6.53 -1.65
N SER A 186 -17.43 -5.55 -1.90
CA SER A 186 -18.82 -5.79 -2.33
C SER A 186 -18.90 -6.73 -3.55
N VAL A 187 -18.00 -6.55 -4.52
CA VAL A 187 -17.74 -7.49 -5.62
C VAL A 187 -16.27 -7.93 -5.63
N TYR A 188 -15.93 -8.89 -6.48
CA TYR A 188 -14.55 -9.34 -6.66
C TYR A 188 -13.86 -8.55 -7.78
N PRO A 189 -12.56 -8.22 -7.64
CA PRO A 189 -11.77 -7.68 -8.73
C PRO A 189 -11.40 -8.78 -9.74
N GLU A 190 -10.93 -8.39 -10.91
CA GLU A 190 -10.63 -9.30 -12.02
C GLU A 190 -9.55 -10.34 -11.66
N SER A 191 -8.56 -9.95 -10.85
CA SER A 191 -7.52 -10.87 -10.37
C SER A 191 -8.06 -12.08 -9.60
N CYS A 192 -9.24 -11.96 -8.99
CA CYS A 192 -9.83 -12.98 -8.13
C CYS A 192 -10.78 -13.93 -8.85
N LYS A 193 -10.98 -13.78 -10.16
CA LYS A 193 -11.95 -14.57 -10.93
C LYS A 193 -11.75 -16.09 -10.84
N PHE A 194 -10.51 -16.54 -10.64
CA PHE A 194 -10.17 -17.96 -10.54
C PHE A 194 -10.11 -18.50 -9.11
N THR A 195 -10.28 -17.63 -8.10
CA THR A 195 -10.20 -17.97 -6.67
C THR A 195 -11.51 -17.72 -5.93
N LEU A 196 -12.59 -17.41 -6.65
CA LEU A 196 -13.92 -17.18 -6.09
C LEU A 196 -14.36 -18.33 -5.17
N GLY A 197 -14.75 -17.99 -3.93
CA GLY A 197 -15.23 -18.95 -2.94
C GLY A 197 -14.16 -19.86 -2.33
N ARG A 198 -12.88 -19.67 -2.65
CA ARG A 198 -11.77 -20.38 -2.01
C ARG A 198 -11.19 -19.52 -0.89
N VAL A 199 -10.69 -20.18 0.14
CA VAL A 199 -9.87 -19.52 1.16
C VAL A 199 -8.59 -19.04 0.49
N VAL A 200 -8.36 -17.74 0.52
CA VAL A 200 -7.12 -17.10 0.04
C VAL A 200 -6.36 -16.67 1.29
N GLY A 201 -5.23 -17.32 1.55
CA GLY A 201 -4.44 -17.18 2.78
C GLY A 201 -3.59 -18.41 3.00
#